data_AF-A0A3N5XF84-F1
#
_entry.id   AF-A0A3N5XF84-F1
#
_cell.length_a   1.000
_cell.length_b   1.000
_cell.length_c   1.000
_cell.angle_alpha   90.00
_cell.angle_beta   90.00
_cell.angle_gamma   90.00
#
_symmetry.space_group_name_H-M   'P 1'
#
loop_
_entity.id
_entity.type
_entity.pdbx_description
1 polymer ?
#
loop_
_entity_poly.entity_id
_entity_poly.type
_entity_poly.pdbx_seq_one_letter_code
_entity_poly.pdbx_strand_id
1 'polypeptide(L)' 'EGDFVAVVGANGSGKSTFARLVSALLVPNEGAVRVAGIDTRRPENRARIHATVGMVFQFHEDQIV' A
#
# COMPACT_ATOMS: atom_id res chain seq x y z
N GLU A 1 -8.54 -8.65 -16.69
CA GLU A 1 -8.66 -9.62 -15.59
C GLU A 1 -8.16 -8.98 -14.32
N GLY A 2 -8.80 -9.26 -13.19
CA GLY A 2 -8.38 -8.79 -11.88
C GLY A 2 -8.75 -9.85 -10.85
N ASP A 3 -7.92 -9.98 -9.83
CA ASP A 3 -8.14 -10.95 -8.76
C ASP A 3 -8.72 -10.25 -7.53
N PHE A 4 -9.62 -10.95 -6.84
CA PHE A 4 -10.06 -10.55 -5.51
C PHE A 4 -9.30 -11.37 -4.46
N VAL A 5 -8.33 -10.73 -3.80
CA VAL A 5 -7.43 -11.38 -2.85
C VAL A 5 -7.69 -10.88 -1.44
N ALA A 6 -7.80 -11.81 -0.48
CA ALA A 6 -7.93 -11.51 0.94
C ALA A 6 -6.61 -11.76 1.68
N VAL A 7 -6.19 -10.80 2.50
CA VAL A 7 -5.04 -10.94 3.42
C VAL A 7 -5.58 -11.08 4.84
N VAL A 8 -5.43 -12.26 5.43
CA VAL A 8 -5.98 -12.59 6.75
C VAL A 8 -4.89 -12.88 7.78
N GLY A 9 -5.19 -12.62 9.05
CA GLY A 9 -4.26 -12.81 10.18
C GLY A 9 -4.75 -12.13 11.45
N ALA A 10 -4.15 -12.47 12.60
CA ALA A 10 -4.52 -11.90 13.90
C ALA A 10 -4.31 -10.38 14.00
N ASN A 11 -4.91 -9.73 15.00
CA ASN A 11 -4.61 -8.32 15.28
C ASN A 11 -3.12 -8.15 15.61
N GLY A 12 -2.51 -7.09 15.08
CA GLY A 12 -1.06 -6.88 15.19
C GLY A 12 -0.19 -7.66 14.20
N SER A 13 -0.75 -8.54 13.36
CA SER A 13 0.02 -9.33 12.38
C SER A 13 0.60 -8.52 11.20
N GLY A 14 0.37 -7.19 11.16
CA GLY A 14 0.92 -6.32 10.12
C GLY A 14 0.06 -6.12 8.87
N LYS A 15 -1.20 -6.56 8.83
CA LYS A 15 -2.09 -6.39 7.64
C LYS A 15 -2.21 -4.93 7.18
N SER A 16 -2.42 -4.01 8.11
CA SER A 16 -2.52 -2.58 7.77
C SER A 16 -1.17 -2.02 7.29
N THR A 17 -0.06 -2.49 7.86
CA THR A 17 1.30 -2.15 7.39
C THR A 17 1.52 -2.66 5.97
N PHE A 18 1.16 -3.91 5.68
CA PHE A 18 1.23 -4.50 4.35
C PHE A 18 0.43 -3.68 3.33
N ALA A 19 -0.83 -3.34 3.65
CA ALA A 19 -1.65 -2.52 2.77
C ALA A 19 -1.04 -1.14 2.51
N ARG A 20 -0.46 -0.50 3.54
CA ARG A 20 0.23 0.80 3.42
C ARG A 20 1.54 0.73 2.61
N LEU A 21 2.25 -0.40 2.67
CA LEU A 21 3.44 -0.64 1.84
C LEU A 21 3.07 -0.78 0.36
N VAL A 22 2.01 -1.53 0.07
CA VAL A 22 1.49 -1.71 -1.30
C VAL A 22 0.96 -0.38 -1.87
N SER A 23 0.39 0.49 -1.04
CA SER A 23 -0.07 1.82 -1.47
C SER A 23 1.02 2.91 -1.45
N ALA A 24 2.28 2.57 -1.16
CA ALA A 24 3.40 3.52 -1.05
C ALA A 24 3.18 4.66 -0.02
N LEU A 25 2.32 4.43 0.98
CA LEU A 25 2.22 5.27 2.17
C LEU A 25 3.37 4.99 3.15
N LEU A 26 3.87 3.75 3.14
CA LEU A 26 5.11 3.34 3.79
C LEU A 26 6.11 2.85 2.74
N VAL A 27 7.40 2.94 3.06
CA VAL A 27 8.49 2.31 2.30
C VAL A 27 9.06 1.14 3.09
N PRO A 28 9.42 0.02 2.44
CA PRO A 28 9.97 -1.13 3.14
C PRO A 28 11.36 -0.81 3.71
N ASN A 29 11.66 -1.29 4.92
CA ASN A 29 13.01 -1.17 5.50
C ASN A 29 14.03 -2.02 4.75
N GLU A 30 13.61 -3.20 4.28
CA GLU A 30 14.43 -4.14 3.53
C GLU A 30 13.62 -4.74 2.36
N GLY A 31 14.33 -5.23 1.33
CA GLY A 31 13.69 -5.75 0.12
C GLY A 31 13.11 -4.64 -0.77
N ALA A 32 12.06 -4.99 -1.53
CA ALA A 32 11.41 -4.07 -2.46
C ALA A 32 9.91 -4.38 -2.62
N VAL A 33 9.12 -3.33 -2.74
CA VAL A 33 7.71 -3.40 -3.18
C VAL A 33 7.62 -2.69 -4.53
N ARG A 34 6.95 -3.31 -5.49
CA ARG A 34 6.74 -2.75 -6.82
C ARG A 34 5.27 -2.78 -7.17
N VAL A 35 4.74 -1.64 -7.61
CA VAL A 35 3.35 -1.48 -8.05
C VAL A 35 3.36 -1.22 -9.55
N ALA A 36 2.73 -2.09 -10.35
CA ALA A 36 2.78 -1.99 -11.81
C ALA A 36 4.23 -1.84 -12.35
N GLY A 37 5.19 -2.54 -11.73
CA GLY A 37 6.62 -2.46 -12.06
C GLY A 37 7.37 -1.24 -11.49
N ILE A 38 6.67 -0.31 -10.84
CA ILE A 38 7.22 0.93 -10.28
C ILE A 38 7.71 0.69 -8.83
N ASP A 39 8.97 1.01 -8.56
CA ASP A 39 9.57 0.87 -7.22
C ASP A 39 9.01 1.93 -6.25
N THR A 40 8.42 1.48 -5.14
CA THR A 40 7.78 2.35 -4.13
C THR A 40 8.78 3.14 -3.29
N ARG A 41 10.06 2.75 -3.26
CA ARG A 41 11.10 3.43 -2.48
C ARG A 41 11.56 4.75 -3.10
N ARG A 42 11.20 4.99 -4.37
CA ARG A 42 11.61 6.18 -5.15
C ARG A 42 10.58 7.30 -5.01
N PRO A 43 10.91 8.43 -4.34
CA PRO A 43 9.94 9.50 -4.10
C PRO A 43 9.32 10.08 -5.37
N GLU A 44 10.09 10.15 -6.47
CA GLU A 44 9.64 10.65 -7.77
C GLU A 44 8.49 9.83 -8.37
N ASN A 45 8.31 8.58 -7.93
CA ASN A 45 7.26 7.69 -8.41
C ASN A 45 5.93 7.82 -7.63
N ARG A 46 5.93 8.50 -6.49
CA ARG A 46 4.81 8.48 -5.53
C ARG A 46 3.49 8.92 -6.16
N ALA A 47 3.49 10.01 -6.91
CA ALA A 47 2.29 10.51 -7.59
C ALA A 47 1.72 9.49 -8.59
N ARG A 48 2.59 8.79 -9.35
CA ARG A 48 2.18 7.76 -10.31
C ARG A 48 1.60 6.53 -9.61
N ILE A 49 2.18 6.15 -8.47
CA ILE A 49 1.69 5.01 -7.68
C ILE A 49 0.30 5.33 -7.09
N HIS A 50 0.09 6.53 -6.53
CA HIS A 50 -1.23 6.92 -6.00
C HIS A 50 -2.30 7.10 -7.08
N ALA A 51 -1.91 7.40 -8.33
CA ALA A 51 -2.83 7.35 -9.46
C ALA A 51 -3.22 5.92 -9.88
N THR A 52 -2.44 4.91 -9.47
CA THR A 52 -2.65 3.50 -9.81
C THR A 52 -3.33 2.71 -8.68
N VAL A 53 -3.12 3.11 -7.43
CA VAL A 53 -3.60 2.39 -6.24
C VAL A 53 -4.53 3.28 -5.43
N GLY A 54 -5.80 2.88 -5.34
CA GLY A 54 -6.76 3.44 -4.39
C GLY A 54 -6.67 2.71 -3.05
N MET A 55 -6.70 3.46 -1.95
CA MET A 55 -6.73 2.90 -0.60
C MET A 55 -7.96 3.41 0.15
N VAL A 56 -8.67 2.49 0.80
CA VAL A 56 -9.74 2.81 1.76
C VAL A 56 -9.22 2.40 3.14
N PHE A 57 -9.16 3.36 4.06
CA PHE A 57 -8.66 3.15 5.41
C PHE A 57 -9.74 2.52 6.31
N GLN A 58 -9.30 1.89 7.39
CA GLN A 58 -10.19 1.26 8.36
C GLN A 58 -10.98 2.28 9.18
N PHE A 59 -10.35 3.42 9.49
CA PHE A 59 -10.96 4.56 10.16
C PHE A 59 -11.24 5.63 9.11
N HIS A 60 -12.46 6.18 9.11
CA HIS A 60 -12.90 7.11 8.07
C HIS A 60 -12.20 8.48 8.20
N GLU A 61 -11.76 8.81 9.41
CA GLU A 61 -11.01 10.02 9.73
C GLU A 61 -9.65 10.05 9.01
N ASP A 62 -9.03 8.88 8.80
CA ASP A 62 -7.76 8.74 8.08
C ASP A 62 -7.91 9.00 6.57
N GLN A 63 -9.16 9.08 6.05
CA GLN A 63 -9.45 9.18 4.62
C GLN A 63 -9.40 10.60 4.06
N ILE A 64 -9.55 11.64 4.92
CA ILE A 64 -9.73 13.05 4.50
C ILE A 64 -8.41 13.86 4.60
N VAL A 65 -7.34 13.26 5.09
CA VAL A 65 -6.04 13.93 5.30
C VAL A 65 -5.30 14.17 3.99
#